data_AF-A0A9R1VPY0-F1
#
_entry.id   AF-A0A9R1VPY0-F1
#
_cell.length_a   1.000
_cell.length_b   1.000
_cell.length_c   1.000
_cell.angle_alpha   90.00
_cell.angle_beta   90.00
_cell.angle_gamma   90.00
#
_symmetry.space_group_name_H-M   'P 1'
#
loop_
_entity.id
_entity.type
_entity.pdbx_description
1 polymer ?
#
loop_
_entity_poly.entity_id
_entity_poly.type
_entity_poly.pdbx_seq_one_letter_code
_entity_poly.pdbx_strand_id
1 'polypeptide(L)'
;MICLLEQALTRVTKLEHKDLCVVGACRTDAGVYALSPVAQFVTPFKYKDLHDMNATLNGILPRNVQIREISPPLRGFHAHFSIIGKIYHYFFVR
;
A
#
# COMPACT_ATOMS: atom_id res chain seq x y z
N MET A 1 3.57 3.30 -7.49
CA MET A 1 3.11 2.20 -6.61
C MET A 1 1.91 2.59 -5.74
N ILE A 2 1.98 3.65 -4.92
CA ILE A 2 0.82 4.13 -4.14
C ILE A 2 -0.40 4.38 -5.04
N CYS A 3 -0.21 5.03 -6.20
CA CYS A 3 -1.29 5.24 -7.17
C CYS A 3 -1.93 3.93 -7.68
N LEU A 4 -1.15 2.85 -7.86
CA LEU A 4 -1.69 1.55 -8.27
C LEU A 4 -2.52 0.92 -7.14
N LEU A 5 -2.05 1.05 -5.90
CA LEU A 5 -2.79 0.60 -4.72
C LEU A 5 -4.10 1.40 -4.57
N GLU A 6 -4.07 2.72 -4.75
CA GLU A 6 -5.25 3.58 -4.72
C GLU A 6 -6.28 3.17 -5.78
N GLN A 7 -5.84 2.97 -7.03
CA GLN A 7 -6.73 2.51 -8.11
C GLN A 7 -7.35 1.14 -7.79
N ALA A 8 -6.55 0.21 -7.25
CA ALA A 8 -7.03 -1.10 -6.84
C ALA A 8 -8.06 -0.99 -5.69
N LEU A 9 -7.75 -0.17 -4.67
CA LEU A 9 -8.65 0.07 -3.54
C LEU A 9 -9.96 0.70 -4.02
N THR A 10 -9.93 1.76 -4.83
CA THR A 10 -11.14 2.37 -5.40
C THR A 10 -11.99 1.35 -6.17
N ARG A 11 -11.36 0.44 -6.92
CA ARG A 11 -12.10 -0.59 -7.66
C ARG A 11 -12.82 -1.58 -6.73
N VAL A 12 -12.18 -1.97 -5.63
CA VAL A 12 -12.68 -2.95 -4.65
C VAL A 12 -13.70 -2.32 -3.69
N THR A 13 -13.42 -1.12 -3.17
CA THR A 13 -14.24 -0.46 -2.15
C THR A 13 -15.34 0.42 -2.72
N LYS A 14 -15.22 0.81 -3.99
CA LYS A 14 -16.06 1.84 -4.65
C LYS A 14 -15.96 3.24 -4.02
N LEU A 15 -14.91 3.47 -3.22
CA LEU A 15 -14.63 4.77 -2.62
C LEU A 15 -13.75 5.61 -3.55
N GLU A 16 -14.00 6.92 -3.56
CA GLU A 16 -13.14 7.86 -4.26
C GLU A 16 -11.83 8.09 -3.49
N HIS A 17 -10.83 8.65 -4.17
CA HIS A 17 -9.52 8.93 -3.58
C HIS A 17 -9.60 9.74 -2.27
N LYS A 18 -10.50 10.74 -2.23
CA LYS A 18 -10.71 11.60 -1.06
C LYS A 18 -11.23 10.85 0.17
N ASP A 19 -11.89 9.72 -0.01
CA ASP A 19 -12.52 8.94 1.06
C ASP A 19 -11.59 7.84 1.58
N LEU A 20 -10.67 7.35 0.73
CA LEU A 20 -9.71 6.30 1.09
C LEU A 20 -8.54 6.81 1.93
N CYS A 21 -8.17 8.09 1.82
CA CYS A 21 -7.06 8.71 2.57
C CYS A 21 -5.79 7.85 2.57
N VAL A 22 -5.35 7.38 1.39
CA VAL A 22 -4.19 6.48 1.29
C VAL A 22 -2.91 7.25 1.58
N VAL A 23 -2.15 6.77 2.56
CA VAL A 23 -0.86 7.36 2.96
C VAL A 23 0.21 6.30 2.86
N GLY A 24 1.22 6.55 2.04
CA GLY A 24 2.40 5.70 1.95
C GLY A 24 3.52 6.16 2.88
N ALA A 25 4.34 5.21 3.31
CA ALA A 25 5.55 5.47 4.08
C ALA A 25 6.56 6.34 3.29
N CYS A 26 6.70 6.06 1.99
CA CYS A 26 7.65 6.74 1.12
C CYS A 26 7.05 6.99 -0.25
N ARG A 27 7.46 8.09 -0.88
CA ARG A 27 7.35 8.27 -2.32
C ARG A 27 8.53 7.56 -2.98
N THR A 28 8.28 6.98 -4.15
CA THR A 28 9.31 6.43 -5.04
C THR A 28 9.20 7.14 -6.37
N ASP A 29 10.33 7.50 -6.94
CA ASP A 29 10.38 8.11 -8.26
C ASP A 29 10.18 7.03 -9.34
N ALA A 30 9.83 7.48 -10.56
CA ALA A 30 9.64 6.58 -11.68
C ALA A 30 10.93 5.76 -11.94
N GLY A 31 10.78 4.45 -12.08
CA GLY A 31 11.90 3.53 -12.29
C GLY A 31 12.58 3.01 -11.02
N VAL A 32 12.22 3.51 -9.84
CA VAL A 32 12.74 2.99 -8.56
C VAL A 32 11.90 1.80 -8.08
N TYR A 33 12.56 0.66 -7.87
CA TYR A 33 11.95 -0.51 -7.24
C TYR A 33 11.81 -0.32 -5.74
N ALA A 34 10.75 -0.90 -5.16
CA ALA A 34 10.53 -0.93 -3.72
C ALA A 34 10.28 -2.37 -3.26
N LEU A 35 11.10 -2.84 -2.33
CA LEU A 35 11.03 -4.21 -1.81
C LEU A 35 9.91 -4.41 -0.79
N SER A 36 9.77 -3.46 0.15
CA SER A 36 8.82 -3.57 1.27
C SER A 36 8.21 -2.21 1.62
N PRO A 37 7.48 -1.58 0.69
CA PRO A 37 6.74 -0.36 1.00
C PRO A 37 5.61 -0.64 1.99
N VAL A 38 5.37 0.31 2.90
CA VAL A 38 4.20 0.29 3.78
C VAL A 38 3.24 1.40 3.36
N ALA A 39 1.95 1.11 3.37
CA ALA A 39 0.89 2.09 3.17
C ALA A 39 -0.26 1.81 4.14
N GLN A 40 -0.98 2.86 4.49
CA GLN A 40 -2.22 2.81 5.25
C GLN A 40 -3.34 3.48 4.46
N PHE A 41 -4.57 3.10 4.74
CA PHE A 41 -5.77 3.72 4.18
C PHE A 41 -6.90 3.59 5.20
N VAL A 42 -7.96 4.35 4.99
CA VAL A 42 -9.14 4.37 5.87
C VAL A 42 -10.36 3.94 5.06
N THR A 43 -11.26 3.22 5.71
CA THR A 43 -12.58 2.89 5.16
C THR A 43 -13.66 3.26 6.18
N PRO A 44 -14.85 3.70 5.73
CA PRO A 44 -15.97 4.00 6.61
C PRO A 44 -16.65 2.72 7.16
N PHE A 45 -16.19 1.55 6.75
CA PHE A 45 -16.66 0.24 7.17
C PHE A 45 -15.50 -0.63 7.66
N LYS A 46 -15.84 -1.68 8.42
CA LYS A 46 -14.88 -2.68 8.90
C LYS A 46 -14.92 -3.90 7.99
N TYR A 47 -13.74 -4.40 7.64
CA TYR A 47 -13.61 -5.71 7.00
C TYR A 47 -13.81 -6.81 8.04
N LYS A 48 -14.58 -7.85 7.66
CA LYS A 48 -14.73 -9.06 8.49
C LYS A 48 -13.50 -9.95 8.39
N ASP A 49 -12.93 -10.04 7.18
CA ASP A 49 -11.71 -10.79 6.89
C ASP A 49 -10.80 -9.96 5.98
N LEU A 50 -9.55 -9.78 6.38
CA LEU A 50 -8.52 -9.09 5.60
C LEU A 50 -7.81 -10.03 4.61
N HIS A 51 -7.93 -11.35 4.79
CA HIS A 51 -7.38 -12.33 3.86
C HIS A 51 -8.07 -12.25 2.50
N ASP A 52 -9.41 -12.22 2.48
CA ASP A 52 -10.19 -12.04 1.26
C ASP A 52 -9.87 -10.71 0.55
N MET A 53 -9.67 -9.65 1.33
CA MET A 53 -9.26 -8.35 0.80
C MET A 53 -7.87 -8.44 0.14
N ASN A 54 -6.92 -9.09 0.81
CA ASN A 54 -5.57 -9.27 0.29
C ASN A 54 -5.57 -10.11 -1.00
N ALA A 55 -6.30 -11.22 -1.01
CA ALA A 55 -6.46 -12.05 -2.20
C ALA A 55 -7.11 -11.28 -3.37
N THR A 56 -8.18 -10.52 -3.09
CA THR A 56 -8.87 -9.70 -4.09
C THR A 56 -7.95 -8.64 -4.69
N LEU A 57 -7.21 -7.92 -3.85
CA LEU A 57 -6.28 -6.88 -4.32
C LEU A 57 -5.15 -7.47 -5.15
N ASN A 58 -4.53 -8.57 -4.70
CA ASN A 58 -3.51 -9.27 -5.47
C ASN A 58 -4.03 -9.84 -6.80
N GLY A 59 -5.33 -10.18 -6.88
CA GLY A 59 -5.97 -10.63 -8.11
C GLY A 59 -6.15 -9.55 -9.18
N ILE A 60 -6.18 -8.27 -8.78
CA ILE A 60 -6.36 -7.13 -9.72
C ILE A 60 -5.10 -6.29 -9.92
N LEU A 61 -4.13 -6.39 -9.02
CA LEU A 61 -2.85 -5.69 -9.15
C LEU A 61 -2.02 -6.26 -10.31
N PRO A 62 -1.17 -5.43 -10.96
CA PRO A 62 -0.22 -5.92 -11.96
C PRO A 62 0.71 -6.99 -11.40
N ARG A 63 1.17 -7.93 -12.25
CA ARG A 63 2.02 -9.07 -11.83
C ARG A 63 3.31 -8.69 -11.09
N ASN A 64 3.81 -7.48 -11.29
CA ASN A 64 5.02 -6.96 -10.65
C ASN A 64 4.76 -6.21 -9.33
N VAL A 65 3.50 -6.17 -8.85
CA VAL A 65 3.11 -5.58 -7.59
C VAL A 65 2.32 -6.61 -6.78
N GLN A 66 2.76 -6.86 -5.55
CA GLN A 66 2.11 -7.80 -4.66
C GLN A 66 1.97 -7.19 -3.27
N ILE A 67 0.80 -7.35 -2.67
CA ILE A 67 0.56 -7.08 -1.26
C ILE A 67 0.94 -8.34 -0.49
N ARG A 68 1.94 -8.22 0.39
CA ARG A 68 2.41 -9.33 1.22
C ARG A 68 1.54 -9.54 2.45
N GLU A 69 1.06 -8.45 3.05
CA GLU A 69 0.30 -8.47 4.28
C GLU A 69 -0.71 -7.31 4.30
N ILE A 70 -1.88 -7.55 4.90
CA ILE A 70 -2.83 -6.52 5.31
C ILE A 70 -3.23 -6.83 6.74
N SER A 71 -3.07 -5.85 7.63
CA SER A 71 -3.39 -5.99 9.04
C SER A 71 -4.00 -4.69 9.59
N PRO A 72 -4.81 -4.76 10.66
CA PRO A 72 -5.27 -3.55 11.34
C PRO A 72 -4.06 -2.77 11.89
N PRO A 73 -4.05 -1.43 11.79
CA PRO A 73 -2.94 -0.64 12.28
C PRO A 73 -2.87 -0.67 13.80
N LEU A 74 -1.66 -0.53 14.36
CA LEU A 74 -1.48 -0.19 15.77
C LEU A 74 -2.15 1.15 16.08
N ARG A 75 -2.62 1.33 17.32
CA ARG A 75 -3.25 2.59 17.74
C ARG A 75 -2.28 3.75 17.54
N GLY A 76 -2.71 4.78 16.79
CA GLY A 76 -1.91 5.97 16.50
C GLY A 76 -0.85 5.78 15.41
N PHE A 77 -0.83 4.63 14.72
CA PHE A 77 0.07 4.42 13.59
C PHE A 77 -0.21 5.42 12.46
N HIS A 78 0.86 5.97 11.89
CA HIS A 78 0.82 6.77 10.68
C HIS A 78 1.95 6.35 9.75
N ALA A 79 1.62 5.73 8.61
CA ALA A 79 2.60 5.11 7.71
C ALA A 79 3.80 6.00 7.37
N HIS A 80 3.62 7.32 7.25
CA HIS A 80 4.72 8.26 6.99
C HIS A 80 5.55 8.65 8.23
N PHE A 81 4.92 8.76 9.41
CA PHE A 81 5.56 9.31 10.61
C PHE A 81 6.04 8.24 11.58
N SER A 82 5.46 7.04 11.53
CA SER A 82 5.83 5.91 12.40
C SER A 82 7.04 5.12 11.89
N ILE A 83 7.62 5.49 10.75
CA ILE A 83 8.80 4.83 10.19
C ILE A 83 10.04 5.32 10.93
N ILE A 84 10.91 4.39 11.34
CA ILE A 84 12.16 4.71 12.03
C ILE A 84 13.34 4.96 11.08
N GLY A 85 13.23 4.60 9.80
CA GLY A 85 14.29 4.72 8.82
C GLY A 85 13.92 4.15 7.46
N LYS A 86 14.75 4.44 6.45
CA LYS A 86 14.59 3.97 5.06
C LYS A 86 15.93 3.44 4.57
N ILE A 87 15.92 2.28 3.93
CA ILE A 87 17.11 1.65 3.36
C ILE A 87 17.00 1.70 1.84
N TYR A 88 18.03 2.23 1.19
CA TYR A 88 18.12 2.32 -0.26
C TYR A 88 19.29 1.47 -0.76
N HIS A 89 19.02 0.59 -1.72
CA HIS A 89 20.04 -0.23 -2.38
C HIS A 89 20.27 0.30 -3.79
N TYR A 90 21.52 0.59 -4.13
CA TYR A 90 21.94 0.97 -5.47
C TYR A 90 22.78 -0.14 -6.06
N PHE A 91 22.38 -0.63 -7.23
CA PHE A 91 23.08 -1.67 -7.97
C PHE A 91 23.70 -1.05 -9.21
N PHE A 92 25.03 -1.11 -9.31
CA PHE A 92 25.77 -0.66 -10.48
C PHE A 92 26.21 -1.90 -11.27
N VAL A 93 25.78 -1.99 -12.52
CA VAL A 93 26.24 -3.00 -13.47
C VAL A 93 27.31 -2.39 -14.37
N ARG A 94 28.34 -3.19 -14.68
CA ARG A 94 29.52 -2.75 -15.44
C ARG A 94 29.28 -2.78 -16.94
#